data_AF-A0A653DUE6-F1
#
_entry.id   AF-A0A653DUE6-F1
#
_cell.length_a   1.000
_cell.length_b   1.000
_cell.length_c   1.000
_cell.angle_alpha   90.00
_cell.angle_beta   90.00
_cell.angle_gamma   90.00
#
_symmetry.space_group_name_H-M   'P 1'
#
loop_
_entity.id
_entity.type
_entity.pdbx_description
1 polymer ?
#
loop_
_entity_poly.entity_id
_entity_poly.type
_entity_poly.pdbx_seq_one_letter_code
_entity_poly.pdbx_strand_id
1 'polypeptide(L)' 'MPRNYNRRTKVMSYTPKDLSNPMLPIRQGRKVREVGRAFNIPESTLRKYKNLQDDGHHLPRLGRQPVFTKESKLKCKNMY' A
#
# COMPACT_ATOMS: atom_id res chain seq x y z
N MET A 1 -22.44 -8.55 -13.27
CA MET A 1 -21.97 -8.43 -14.68
C MET A 1 -20.47 -8.22 -14.68
N PRO A 2 -19.67 -9.07 -15.35
CA PRO A 2 -18.24 -8.85 -15.49
C PRO A 2 -17.97 -7.63 -16.39
N ARG A 3 -16.91 -6.87 -16.10
CA ARG A 3 -16.51 -5.70 -16.88
C ARG A 3 -15.65 -6.16 -18.06
N ASN A 4 -16.08 -5.95 -19.30
CA ASN A 4 -15.35 -6.33 -20.52
C ASN A 4 -14.24 -5.33 -20.94
N TYR A 5 -13.75 -4.51 -20.00
CA TYR A 5 -12.77 -3.48 -20.31
C TYR A 5 -11.35 -4.04 -20.28
N ASN A 6 -10.69 -4.07 -21.43
CA ASN A 6 -9.26 -4.37 -21.55
C ASN A 6 -8.45 -3.08 -21.61
N ARG A 7 -7.56 -2.92 -20.65
CA ARG A 7 -6.67 -1.76 -20.56
C ARG A 7 -5.65 -1.80 -21.71
N ARG A 8 -5.56 -0.70 -22.48
CA ARG A 8 -4.68 -0.61 -23.66
C ARG A 8 -3.23 -0.21 -23.35
N THR A 9 -2.98 0.49 -22.24
CA THR A 9 -1.66 1.06 -21.91
C THR A 9 -0.87 0.17 -20.94
N LYS A 10 0.46 0.19 -21.03
CA LYS A 10 1.33 -0.52 -20.08
C LYS A 10 1.26 0.11 -18.68
N VAL A 11 1.16 -0.73 -17.64
CA VAL A 11 1.23 -0.27 -16.25
C VAL A 11 2.62 0.29 -16.00
N MET A 12 2.70 1.55 -15.58
CA MET A 12 3.96 2.10 -15.11
C MET A 12 4.28 1.44 -13.76
N SER A 13 5.30 0.60 -13.76
CA SER A 13 5.80 -0.12 -12.59
C SER A 13 7.23 0.32 -12.30
N TYR A 14 7.48 0.76 -11.08
CA TYR A 14 8.81 1.12 -10.61
C TYR A 14 9.43 -0.08 -9.93
N THR A 15 10.65 -0.46 -10.32
CA THR A 15 11.39 -1.50 -9.62
C THR A 15 11.92 -0.98 -8.29
N PRO A 16 12.25 -1.86 -7.32
CA PRO A 16 12.89 -1.44 -6.08
C PRO A 16 14.18 -0.64 -6.30
N LYS A 17 14.92 -0.96 -7.37
CA LYS A 17 16.16 -0.26 -7.76
C LYS A 17 15.88 1.16 -8.27
N ASP A 18 14.78 1.36 -9.00
CA ASP A 18 14.40 2.70 -9.48
C ASP A 18 14.01 3.63 -8.32
N LEU A 19 13.56 3.05 -7.20
CA LEU A 19 13.10 3.79 -6.02
C LEU A 19 14.19 3.99 -4.97
N SER A 20 15.27 3.20 -4.96
CA SER A 20 16.32 3.32 -3.95
C SER A 20 17.04 4.68 -4.03
N ASN A 21 17.38 5.13 -5.25
CA ASN A 21 18.12 6.38 -5.45
C ASN A 21 17.31 7.63 -5.05
N PRO A 22 16.03 7.77 -5.44
CA PRO A 22 15.16 8.85 -4.96
C PRO A 22 14.93 8.84 -3.44
N MET A 23 14.95 7.68 -2.79
CA MET A 23 14.68 7.61 -1.33
C MET A 23 15.83 8.16 -0.49
N LEU A 24 17.09 8.07 -0.94
CA LEU A 24 18.25 8.60 -0.22
C LEU A 24 18.13 10.11 0.12
N PRO A 25 17.90 11.02 -0.85
CA PRO A 25 17.75 12.44 -0.55
C PRO A 25 16.50 12.74 0.28
N ILE A 26 15.43 11.94 0.16
CA ILE A 26 14.23 12.09 0.99
C ILE A 26 14.56 11.78 2.46
N ARG A 27 15.33 10.71 2.71
CA ARG A 27 15.82 10.36 4.06
C ARG A 27 16.77 11.43 4.63
N GLN A 28 17.53 12.10 3.77
CA GLN A 28 18.37 13.25 4.14
C GLN A 28 17.57 14.55 4.37
N GLY A 29 16.24 14.52 4.24
CA GLY A 29 15.38 15.66 4.54
C GLY A 29 14.96 16.51 3.33
N ARG A 30 15.32 16.13 2.09
CA ARG A 30 14.79 16.82 0.90
C ARG A 30 13.29 16.59 0.76
N LYS A 31 12.59 17.61 0.24
CA LYS A 31 11.14 17.54 0.01
C LYS A 31 10.83 16.50 -1.07
N VAL A 32 9.85 15.63 -0.81
CA VAL A 32 9.41 14.57 -1.75
C VAL A 32 9.06 15.13 -3.13
N ARG A 33 8.45 16.33 -3.18
CA ARG A 33 8.09 17.00 -4.42
C ARG A 33 9.32 17.37 -5.27
N GLU A 34 10.39 17.86 -4.64
CA GLU A 34 11.62 18.26 -5.34
C GLU A 34 12.33 17.03 -5.90
N VAL A 35 12.39 15.96 -5.12
CA VAL A 35 12.94 14.67 -5.55
C VAL A 35 12.11 14.08 -6.68
N GLY A 36 10.77 14.13 -6.61
CA GLY A 36 9.91 13.65 -7.70
C GLY A 36 10.19 14.35 -9.04
N ARG A 37 10.43 15.66 -8.99
CA ARG A 37 10.84 16.43 -10.18
C ARG A 37 12.23 16.03 -10.69
N ALA A 38 13.19 15.87 -9.79
CA ALA A 38 14.57 15.52 -10.16
C ALA A 38 14.68 14.13 -10.81
N PHE A 39 13.90 13.15 -10.35
CA PHE A 39 13.95 11.77 -10.82
C PHE A 39 12.85 11.41 -11.83
N ASN A 40 11.99 12.37 -12.21
CA ASN A 40 10.81 12.13 -13.05
C ASN A 40 9.88 11.01 -12.51
N ILE A 41 9.70 10.97 -11.19
CA ILE A 41 8.82 10.00 -10.53
C ILE A 41 7.67 10.77 -9.88
N PRO A 42 6.40 10.35 -10.10
CA PRO A 42 5.26 10.95 -9.45
C PRO A 42 5.40 11.00 -7.94
N GLU A 43 5.06 12.14 -7.36
CA GLU A 43 5.10 12.36 -5.90
C GLU A 43 4.28 11.30 -5.14
N SER A 44 3.14 10.88 -5.69
CA SER A 44 2.28 9.85 -5.13
C SER A 44 2.98 8.49 -5.00
N THR A 45 3.79 8.11 -6.00
CA THR A 45 4.60 6.89 -5.97
C THR A 45 5.63 6.95 -4.86
N LEU A 46 6.37 8.06 -4.76
CA LEU A 46 7.40 8.24 -3.74
C LEU A 46 6.81 8.24 -2.33
N ARG A 47 5.67 8.91 -2.11
CA ARG A 47 4.96 8.89 -0.81
C ARG A 47 4.48 7.50 -0.44
N LYS A 48 3.88 6.77 -1.40
CA LYS A 48 3.44 5.39 -1.18
C LYS A 48 4.62 4.49 -0.77
N TYR A 49 5.74 4.59 -1.48
CA TYR A 49 6.94 3.79 -1.19
C TYR A 49 7.62 4.16 0.12
N LYS A 50 7.63 5.44 0.48
CA LYS A 50 8.10 5.91 1.79
C LYS A 50 7.24 5.32 2.92
N ASN A 51 5.92 5.44 2.82
CA ASN A 51 5.01 4.89 3.83
C ASN A 51 5.15 3.37 3.94
N LEU A 52 5.32 2.64 2.83
CA LEU A 52 5.58 1.19 2.85
C LEU A 52 6.88 0.80 3.59
N GLN A 53 7.88 1.68 3.67
CA GLN A 53 9.12 1.42 4.40
C GLN A 53 9.03 1.83 5.87
N ASP A 54 8.39 2.97 6.15
CA ASP A 54 8.27 3.52 7.51
C ASP A 54 7.21 2.77 8.32
N ASP A 55 6.12 2.39 7.67
CA ASP A 55 5.06 1.63 8.26
C ASP A 55 5.48 0.16 8.29
N GLY A 56 5.71 -0.42 9.46
CA GLY A 56 5.83 -1.87 9.66
C GLY A 56 4.59 -2.68 9.22
N HIS A 57 3.67 -2.08 8.46
CA HIS A 57 2.43 -2.61 7.89
C HIS A 57 2.65 -3.38 6.57
N HIS A 58 3.80 -4.04 6.39
CA HIS A 58 3.96 -5.08 5.35
C HIS A 58 3.02 -6.27 5.59
N LEU A 59 2.48 -6.38 6.81
CA LEU A 59 1.46 -7.34 7.16
C LEU A 59 0.15 -6.99 6.44
N PRO A 60 -0.52 -7.98 5.81
CA PRO A 60 -1.85 -7.76 5.27
C PRO A 60 -2.74 -7.25 6.40
N ARG A 61 -3.47 -6.17 6.14
CA ARG A 61 -4.53 -5.70 7.04
C ARG A 61 -5.62 -6.77 7.07
N LEU A 62 -5.44 -7.77 7.93
CA LEU A 62 -6.49 -8.68 8.35
C LEU A 62 -7.66 -7.78 8.72
N GLY A 63 -8.82 -8.02 8.10
CA GLY A 63 -9.95 -7.09 8.11
C GLY A 63 -10.48 -6.77 9.50
N ARG A 64 -11.73 -6.29 9.58
CA ARG A 64 -12.34 -6.03 10.89
C ARG A 64 -12.28 -7.28 11.76
N GLN A 65 -11.88 -7.10 13.02
CA GLN A 65 -11.97 -8.13 14.05
C GLN A 65 -13.41 -8.69 14.05
N PRO A 66 -13.58 -10.02 14.13
CA PRO A 66 -14.91 -10.62 14.09
C PRO A 66 -15.75 -10.09 15.26
N VAL A 67 -16.97 -9.63 14.95
CA VAL A 67 -17.91 -9.07 15.95
C VAL A 67 -18.28 -10.11 17.02
N PHE A 68 -18.30 -11.39 16.64
CA PHE A 68 -18.61 -12.50 17.55
C PHE A 68 -17.35 -13.28 17.87
N THR A 69 -17.12 -13.49 19.17
CA THR A 69 -16.14 -14.45 19.66
C THR A 69 -16.64 -15.88 19.39
N LYS A 70 -15.74 -16.87 19.42
CA LYS A 70 -16.11 -18.27 19.19
C LYS A 70 -17.14 -18.76 20.22
N GLU A 71 -16.99 -18.30 21.45
CA GLU A 71 -17.88 -18.62 22.57
C GLU A 71 -19.28 -18.04 22.37
N SER A 72 -19.40 -16.77 21.96
CA SER A 72 -20.71 -16.17 21.68
C SER A 72 -21.42 -16.87 20.52
N LYS A 73 -20.67 -17.28 19.48
CA LYS A 73 -21.23 -18.08 18.37
C LYS A 73 -21.76 -19.43 18.84
N LEU A 74 -21.03 -20.13 19.70
CA LEU A 74 -21.46 -21.43 20.24
C LEU A 74 -22.72 -21.29 21.09
N LYS A 75 -22.80 -20.24 21.91
CA LYS A 75 -23.97 -19.96 22.74
C LYS A 75 -25.22 -19.67 21.91
N CYS A 76 -25.09 -18.88 20.83
CA CYS A 76 -26.20 -18.63 19.90
C CYS A 76 -26.61 -19.88 19.13
N LYS A 77 -25.67 -20.80 18.82
CA LYS A 77 -25.97 -22.04 18.08
C LYS A 77 -26.75 -23.05 18.92
N ASN A 78 -26.53 -23.07 20.23
CA ASN A 78 -27.19 -24.00 21.16
C ASN A 78 -28.53 -23.47 21.69
N MET A 79 -28.99 -22.31 21.22
CA MET A 79 -30.23 -21.66 21.64
C MET A 79 -31.40 -21.91 20.66
N TYR A 80 -31.13 -22.64 19.57
CA TYR A 80 -32.07 -23.19 18.59
C TYR A 80 -31.90 -24.70 18.55
#